data_AF-A0A1L7VA82-F1
#
_entry.id   AF-A0A1L7VA82-F1
#
_cell.length_a   1.000
_cell.length_b   1.000
_cell.length_c   1.000
_cell.angle_alpha   90.00
_cell.angle_beta   90.00
_cell.angle_gamma   90.00
#
_symmetry.space_group_name_H-M   'P 1'
#
loop_
_entity.id
_entity.type
_entity.pdbx_description
1 polymer ?
#
loop_
_entity_poly.entity_id
_entity_poly.type
_entity_poly.pdbx_seq_one_letter_code
_entity_poly.pdbx_strand_id
1 'polypeptide(L)'
;MADWVALLGETTFPSAVTSSDPCIIAAFRAVDKIILGKEATYLLRRLAYVQLRRVFTTLEAILRSERKRNQVHCQPRRGGKSVAIDIYMMSQVDGRNSSVSRNQILERRRVSRAWEYLAGPSPLLTLMYSEAADPIVRDFWRKDSASLKSVVTSILKDVTWAVRICARLTHSTVWTVNCDRSSGIREATIAEIEQVLSQQDTEVHEKLKEEDTGDGIESPLRSSTSPNTVTMSSISVLSHCTNPVVEPGSERDGDYVPFGSSRRPSQHPTPPFEHYATKFHFSFASYATAMVNDSSRYQDFRQSGKYHCELQRSRQSTEKQKNIINFIHKHLPAFSLRQTAETTSTNSPASIIYQARVWKIAREQATGPLTELAYENLIWELVYWVMSEQTFVPIFGDLVRYVYGSCITEEEEGERRGGLCHVLAQFAACVVEDVCLLDGWHELVTEVPSFARDMICALASMRR
;
A
#
# COMPACT_ATOMS: atom_id res chain seq x y z
N MET A 1 -0.96 -16.01 -14.74
CA MET A 1 -0.28 -15.47 -13.54
C MET A 1 1.24 -15.47 -13.67
N ALA A 2 1.87 -16.58 -14.08
CA ALA A 2 3.33 -16.63 -14.29
C ALA A 2 3.85 -15.52 -15.23
N ASP A 3 3.16 -15.26 -16.35
CA ASP A 3 3.55 -14.20 -17.29
C ASP A 3 3.48 -12.79 -16.68
N TRP A 4 2.55 -12.56 -15.75
CA TRP A 4 2.47 -11.29 -15.03
C TRP A 4 3.62 -11.13 -14.03
N VAL A 5 3.99 -12.21 -13.33
CA VAL A 5 5.15 -12.23 -12.44
C VAL A 5 6.43 -11.95 -13.23
N ALA A 6 6.60 -12.58 -14.39
CA ALA A 6 7.72 -12.32 -15.29
C ALA A 6 7.76 -10.84 -15.73
N LEU A 7 6.61 -10.29 -16.15
CA LEU A 7 6.50 -8.87 -16.52
C LEU A 7 6.85 -7.94 -15.35
N LEU A 8 6.41 -8.25 -14.13
CA LEU A 8 6.77 -7.49 -12.94
C LEU A 8 8.29 -7.49 -12.71
N GLY A 9 8.95 -8.64 -12.89
CA GLY A 9 10.40 -8.75 -12.79
C GLY A 9 11.11 -7.86 -13.81
N GLU A 10 10.63 -7.82 -15.05
CA GLU A 10 11.23 -6.99 -16.11
C GLU A 10 10.95 -5.48 -15.97
N THR A 11 9.95 -5.10 -15.17
CA THR A 11 9.49 -3.70 -15.03
C THR A 11 9.76 -3.07 -13.67
N THR A 12 10.34 -3.83 -12.73
CA THR A 12 10.73 -3.32 -11.42
C THR A 12 12.17 -2.82 -11.45
N PHE A 13 12.39 -1.61 -10.95
CA PHE A 13 13.68 -0.93 -11.03
C PHE A 13 14.37 -0.89 -9.67
N PRO A 14 15.70 -1.11 -9.60
CA PRO A 14 16.45 -0.83 -8.39
C PRO A 14 16.44 0.67 -8.04
N SER A 15 16.66 1.00 -6.77
CA SER A 15 16.56 2.38 -6.25
C SER A 15 17.60 3.36 -6.81
N ALA A 16 18.63 2.87 -7.50
CA ALA A 16 19.76 3.66 -8.03
C ALA A 16 19.71 3.89 -9.56
N VAL A 17 18.58 3.62 -10.21
CA VAL A 17 18.44 3.73 -11.67
C VAL A 17 18.42 5.20 -12.13
N THR A 18 19.12 5.48 -13.24
CA THR A 18 19.10 6.78 -13.94
C THR A 18 18.23 6.71 -15.19
N SER A 19 17.79 7.85 -15.72
CA SER A 19 16.90 7.91 -16.89
C SER A 19 17.52 7.34 -18.17
N SER A 20 18.84 7.21 -18.22
CA SER A 20 19.59 6.64 -19.35
C SER A 20 19.91 5.16 -19.16
N ASP A 21 19.47 4.55 -18.07
CA ASP A 21 19.73 3.15 -17.79
C ASP A 21 19.04 2.23 -18.81
N PRO A 22 19.76 1.26 -19.41
CA PRO A 22 19.19 0.31 -20.36
C PRO A 22 17.99 -0.48 -19.82
N CYS A 23 17.88 -0.68 -18.50
CA CYS A 23 16.75 -1.39 -17.91
C CYS A 23 15.41 -0.69 -18.18
N ILE A 24 15.39 0.65 -18.29
CA ILE A 24 14.17 1.41 -18.59
C ILE A 24 13.69 1.10 -20.02
N ILE A 25 14.64 1.04 -20.97
CA ILE A 25 14.36 0.67 -22.36
C ILE A 25 13.86 -0.78 -22.42
N ALA A 26 14.50 -1.70 -21.69
CA ALA A 26 14.09 -3.09 -21.61
C ALA A 26 12.67 -3.23 -21.04
N ALA A 27 12.34 -2.54 -19.95
CA ALA A 27 11.02 -2.54 -19.33
C ALA A 27 9.92 -2.08 -20.29
N PHE A 28 10.16 -1.01 -21.07
CA PHE A 28 9.20 -0.57 -22.08
C PHE A 28 8.99 -1.60 -23.20
N ARG A 29 10.06 -2.26 -23.66
CA ARG A 29 9.98 -3.32 -24.67
C ARG A 29 9.23 -4.54 -24.16
N ALA A 30 9.48 -4.95 -22.92
CA ALA A 30 8.79 -6.04 -22.23
C ALA A 30 7.28 -5.83 -22.22
N VAL A 31 6.86 -4.63 -21.81
CA VAL A 31 5.46 -4.21 -21.77
C VAL A 31 4.85 -4.18 -23.16
N ASP A 32 5.53 -3.60 -24.15
CA ASP A 32 5.00 -3.50 -25.51
C ASP A 32 4.91 -4.83 -26.24
N LYS A 33 5.83 -5.75 -25.97
CA LYS A 33 5.75 -7.13 -26.48
C LYS A 33 4.42 -7.78 -26.11
N ILE A 34 3.92 -7.51 -24.90
CA ILE A 34 2.62 -8.03 -24.45
C ILE A 34 1.47 -7.22 -25.05
N ILE A 35 1.53 -5.88 -24.99
CA ILE A 35 0.45 -5.00 -25.49
C ILE A 35 0.19 -5.23 -26.99
N LEU A 36 1.24 -5.41 -27.78
CA LEU A 36 1.18 -5.58 -29.24
C LEU A 36 1.17 -7.05 -29.67
N GLY A 37 1.54 -7.96 -28.78
CA GLY A 37 1.58 -9.39 -29.06
C GLY A 37 0.19 -9.94 -29.33
N LYS A 38 0.03 -10.64 -30.46
CA LYS A 38 -1.24 -11.29 -30.82
C LYS A 38 -1.61 -12.41 -29.84
N GLU A 39 -0.61 -13.11 -29.32
CA GLU A 39 -0.78 -14.24 -28.40
C GLU A 39 -1.13 -13.85 -26.97
N ALA A 40 -1.00 -12.57 -26.60
CA ALA A 40 -1.31 -12.13 -25.25
C ALA A 40 -2.82 -12.09 -25.00
N THR A 41 -3.29 -12.70 -23.91
CA THR A 41 -4.68 -12.60 -23.47
C THR A 41 -5.04 -11.15 -23.11
N TYR A 42 -6.31 -10.76 -23.26
CA TYR A 42 -6.76 -9.41 -22.91
C TYR A 42 -6.45 -9.05 -21.45
N LEU A 43 -6.58 -10.02 -20.54
CA LEU A 43 -6.23 -9.89 -19.12
C LEU A 43 -4.76 -9.50 -18.92
N LEU A 44 -3.84 -10.20 -19.58
CA LEU A 44 -2.41 -9.90 -19.49
C LEU A 44 -2.09 -8.54 -20.13
N ARG A 45 -2.78 -8.17 -21.22
CA ARG A 45 -2.64 -6.83 -21.83
C ARG A 45 -3.06 -5.72 -20.87
N ARG A 46 -4.12 -5.89 -20.08
CA ARG A 46 -4.54 -4.90 -19.06
C ARG A 46 -3.48 -4.73 -17.97
N LEU A 47 -2.96 -5.85 -17.45
CA LEU A 47 -1.87 -5.82 -16.49
C LEU A 47 -0.64 -5.10 -17.09
N ALA A 48 -0.33 -5.35 -18.37
CA ALA A 48 0.75 -4.65 -19.07
C ALA A 48 0.50 -3.15 -19.24
N TYR A 49 -0.74 -2.71 -19.49
CA TYR A 49 -1.07 -1.28 -19.47
C TYR A 49 -0.88 -0.67 -18.09
N VAL A 50 -1.27 -1.36 -17.00
CA VAL A 50 -1.01 -0.88 -15.64
C VAL A 50 0.51 -0.78 -15.37
N GLN A 51 1.30 -1.76 -15.81
CA GLN A 51 2.76 -1.69 -15.69
C GLN A 51 3.37 -0.59 -16.56
N LEU A 52 2.88 -0.37 -17.79
CA LEU A 52 3.31 0.75 -18.64
C LEU A 52 3.21 2.07 -17.88
N ARG A 53 2.09 2.26 -17.18
CA ARG A 53 1.83 3.47 -16.43
C ARG A 53 2.76 3.62 -15.22
N ARG A 54 3.03 2.52 -14.50
CA ARG A 54 4.01 2.50 -13.40
C ARG A 54 5.42 2.83 -13.89
N VAL A 55 5.87 2.24 -14.99
CA VAL A 55 7.16 2.55 -15.62
C VAL A 55 7.27 4.04 -15.95
N PHE A 56 6.22 4.63 -16.55
CA PHE A 56 6.18 6.08 -16.78
C PHE A 56 6.28 6.91 -15.50
N THR A 57 5.53 6.55 -14.45
CA THR A 57 5.54 7.27 -13.18
C THR A 57 6.92 7.23 -12.53
N THR A 58 7.58 6.07 -12.54
CA THR A 58 8.94 5.90 -12.01
C THR A 58 9.95 6.71 -12.83
N LEU A 59 9.92 6.63 -14.16
CA LEU A 59 10.79 7.42 -15.04
C LEU A 59 10.60 8.93 -14.83
N GLU A 60 9.36 9.40 -14.73
CA GLU A 60 9.06 10.81 -14.45
C GLU A 60 9.62 11.26 -13.08
N ALA A 61 9.61 10.38 -12.07
CA ALA A 61 10.20 10.65 -10.76
C ALA A 61 11.73 10.70 -10.83
N ILE A 62 12.36 9.76 -11.54
CA ILE A 62 13.81 9.73 -11.79
C ILE A 62 14.24 11.02 -12.48
N LEU A 63 13.61 11.39 -13.60
CA LEU A 63 13.89 12.63 -14.34
C LEU A 63 13.73 13.88 -13.48
N ARG A 64 12.71 13.90 -12.59
CA ARG A 64 12.52 15.01 -11.65
C ARG A 64 13.66 15.08 -10.63
N SER A 65 14.15 13.94 -10.14
CA SER A 65 15.25 13.87 -9.17
C SER A 65 16.59 14.26 -9.80
N GLU A 66 16.88 13.80 -11.02
CA GLU A 66 18.10 14.13 -11.77
C GLU A 66 18.18 15.62 -12.07
N ARG A 67 17.03 16.23 -12.43
CA ARG A 67 16.93 17.68 -12.63
C ARG A 67 17.24 18.44 -11.36
N LYS A 68 16.73 18.00 -10.20
CA LYS A 68 17.04 18.63 -8.90
C LYS A 68 18.53 18.55 -8.56
N ARG A 69 19.22 17.50 -9.03
CA ARG A 69 20.67 17.30 -8.83
C ARG A 69 21.53 17.98 -9.91
N ASN A 70 20.93 18.73 -10.85
CA ASN A 70 21.59 19.30 -12.03
C ASN A 70 22.36 18.26 -12.88
N GLN A 71 21.96 16.98 -12.83
CA GLN A 71 22.61 15.90 -13.57
C GLN A 71 22.17 15.83 -15.03
N VAL A 72 21.02 16.43 -15.37
CA VAL A 72 20.52 16.45 -16.74
C VAL A 72 20.39 17.89 -17.21
N HIS A 73 21.15 18.24 -18.25
CA HIS A 73 21.02 19.50 -18.97
C HIS A 73 19.73 19.48 -19.80
N CYS A 74 18.60 19.76 -19.16
CA CYS A 74 17.31 19.85 -19.85
C CYS A 74 17.29 21.12 -20.69
N GLN A 75 16.98 20.99 -21.99
CA GLN A 75 16.65 22.15 -22.82
C GLN A 75 15.54 22.97 -22.13
N PRO A 76 15.70 24.31 -22.03
CA PRO A 76 14.65 25.18 -21.54
C PRO A 76 13.37 24.90 -22.33
N ARG A 77 12.24 24.67 -21.65
CA ARG A 77 10.90 24.33 -22.18
C ARG A 77 10.58 22.83 -22.36
N ARG A 78 11.52 21.88 -22.24
CA ARG A 78 11.18 20.45 -22.30
C ARG A 78 10.81 19.89 -20.93
N GLY A 79 9.51 19.70 -20.69
CA GLY A 79 9.00 19.08 -19.47
C GLY A 79 9.38 17.60 -19.36
N GLY A 80 9.54 17.07 -18.13
CA GLY A 80 9.91 15.66 -17.90
C GLY A 80 8.96 14.65 -18.56
N LYS A 81 7.67 15.01 -18.70
CA LYS A 81 6.68 14.20 -19.41
C LYS A 81 6.98 14.03 -20.91
N SER A 82 7.58 15.04 -21.55
CA SER A 82 7.97 14.99 -22.95
C SER A 82 9.20 14.10 -23.11
N VAL A 83 10.21 14.30 -22.26
CA VAL A 83 11.43 13.47 -22.22
C VAL A 83 11.10 12.00 -22.01
N ALA A 84 10.17 11.67 -21.09
CA ALA A 84 9.74 10.29 -20.88
C ALA A 84 9.06 9.67 -22.12
N ILE A 85 8.29 10.45 -22.89
CA ILE A 85 7.72 9.99 -24.17
C ILE A 85 8.84 9.72 -25.17
N ASP A 86 9.85 10.59 -25.23
CA ASP A 86 10.94 10.45 -26.18
C ASP A 86 11.80 9.22 -25.86
N ILE A 87 12.09 8.94 -24.58
CA ILE A 87 12.75 7.71 -24.14
C ILE A 87 11.93 6.48 -24.55
N TYR A 88 10.61 6.51 -24.32
CA TYR A 88 9.73 5.42 -24.75
C TYR A 88 9.65 5.28 -26.27
N MET A 89 9.70 6.37 -27.04
CA MET A 89 9.83 6.32 -28.49
C MET A 89 11.14 5.65 -28.92
N MET A 90 12.25 6.01 -28.28
CA MET A 90 13.56 5.43 -28.55
C MET A 90 13.60 3.93 -28.23
N SER A 91 12.86 3.47 -27.23
CA SER A 91 12.80 2.04 -26.91
C SER A 91 12.15 1.20 -28.02
N GLN A 92 11.38 1.80 -28.94
CA GLN A 92 10.74 1.12 -30.07
C GLN A 92 11.65 0.95 -31.28
N VAL A 93 12.82 1.61 -31.31
CA VAL A 93 13.70 1.65 -32.48
C VAL A 93 14.61 0.41 -32.49
N ASP A 94 14.05 -0.76 -32.82
CA ASP A 94 14.80 -2.03 -32.93
C ASP A 94 15.24 -2.37 -34.37
N GLY A 95 15.73 -1.36 -35.10
CA GLY A 95 16.41 -1.54 -36.40
C GLY A 95 15.55 -2.04 -37.58
N ARG A 96 14.35 -2.58 -37.34
CA ARG A 96 13.40 -3.00 -38.37
C ARG A 96 12.27 -2.00 -38.52
N ASN A 97 12.52 -0.88 -39.21
CA ASN A 97 11.56 0.00 -39.93
C ASN A 97 10.09 0.12 -39.45
N SER A 98 9.78 -0.01 -38.16
CA SER A 98 8.47 0.30 -37.59
C SER A 98 8.60 1.55 -36.74
N SER A 99 8.55 2.72 -37.39
CA SER A 99 8.46 3.98 -36.66
C SER A 99 7.07 4.04 -35.99
N VAL A 100 6.97 3.54 -34.76
CA VAL A 100 5.77 3.74 -33.93
C VAL A 100 5.52 5.25 -33.85
N SER A 101 4.36 5.67 -34.35
CA SER A 101 4.05 7.10 -34.39
C SER A 101 3.94 7.63 -32.96
N ARG A 102 4.31 8.90 -32.76
CA ARG A 102 4.14 9.57 -31.46
C ARG A 102 2.68 9.49 -30.98
N ASN A 103 1.71 9.55 -31.90
CA ASN A 103 0.29 9.43 -31.59
C ASN A 103 -0.08 8.05 -31.01
N GLN A 104 0.48 6.95 -31.54
CA GLN A 104 0.28 5.60 -30.97
C GLN A 104 0.82 5.50 -29.55
N ILE A 105 1.97 6.12 -29.29
CA ILE A 105 2.57 6.15 -27.94
C ILE A 105 1.73 6.98 -26.97
N LEU A 106 1.25 8.15 -27.39
CA LEU A 106 0.34 8.97 -26.60
C LEU A 106 -0.95 8.22 -26.29
N GLU A 107 -1.46 7.46 -27.25
CA GLU A 107 -2.65 6.64 -27.10
C GLU A 107 -2.42 5.50 -26.10
N ARG A 108 -1.33 4.73 -26.21
CA ARG A 108 -0.98 3.70 -25.22
C ARG A 108 -0.84 4.30 -23.82
N ARG A 109 -0.20 5.47 -23.70
CA ARG A 109 -0.08 6.18 -22.42
C ARG A 109 -1.44 6.61 -21.87
N ARG A 110 -2.37 7.07 -22.71
CA ARG A 110 -3.73 7.42 -22.31
C ARG A 110 -4.50 6.20 -21.79
N VAL A 111 -4.49 5.10 -22.55
CA VAL A 111 -5.12 3.83 -22.17
C VAL A 111 -4.49 3.29 -20.87
N SER A 112 -3.18 3.41 -20.70
CA SER A 112 -2.48 3.01 -19.47
C SER A 112 -2.96 3.77 -18.23
N ARG A 113 -3.24 5.08 -18.34
CA ARG A 113 -3.78 5.88 -17.24
C ARG A 113 -5.20 5.46 -16.88
N ALA A 114 -6.01 5.13 -17.88
CA ALA A 114 -7.37 4.66 -17.65
C ALA A 114 -7.36 3.32 -16.91
N TRP A 115 -6.55 2.35 -17.35
CA TRP A 115 -6.40 1.08 -16.65
C TRP A 115 -5.76 1.21 -15.26
N GLU A 116 -4.80 2.10 -15.05
CA GLU A 116 -4.28 2.41 -13.70
C GLU A 116 -5.39 2.91 -12.78
N TYR A 117 -6.27 3.79 -13.27
CA TYR A 117 -7.39 4.27 -12.47
C TYR A 117 -8.37 3.15 -12.12
N LEU A 118 -8.74 2.32 -13.10
CA LEU A 118 -9.61 1.16 -12.90
C LEU A 118 -9.00 0.11 -11.97
N ALA A 119 -7.68 -0.04 -12.00
CA ALA A 119 -6.97 -0.90 -11.09
C ALA A 119 -7.07 -0.42 -9.63
N GLY A 120 -7.30 0.88 -9.39
CA GLY A 120 -7.31 1.44 -8.04
C GLY A 120 -6.04 1.05 -7.26
N PRO A 121 -6.14 0.45 -6.07
CA PRO A 121 -4.98 0.05 -5.29
C PRO A 121 -4.26 -1.21 -5.82
N SER A 122 -4.84 -1.95 -6.77
CA SER A 122 -4.33 -3.25 -7.20
C SER A 122 -4.50 -3.52 -8.70
N PRO A 123 -3.43 -3.80 -9.47
CA PRO A 123 -3.53 -4.22 -10.87
C PRO A 123 -4.48 -5.40 -11.09
N LEU A 124 -4.62 -6.29 -10.11
CA LEU A 124 -5.49 -7.46 -10.21
C LEU A 124 -6.98 -7.10 -10.29
N LEU A 125 -7.39 -5.91 -9.82
CA LEU A 125 -8.77 -5.44 -9.98
C LEU A 125 -9.15 -5.26 -11.46
N THR A 126 -8.18 -5.04 -12.34
CA THR A 126 -8.43 -4.97 -13.80
C THR A 126 -8.93 -6.29 -14.39
N LEU A 127 -8.71 -7.40 -13.68
CA LEU A 127 -9.13 -8.74 -14.10
C LEU A 127 -10.62 -8.99 -13.84
N MET A 128 -11.27 -8.18 -12.99
CA MET A 128 -12.70 -8.30 -12.70
C MET A 128 -13.57 -7.72 -13.82
N TYR A 129 -13.02 -6.87 -14.67
CA TYR A 129 -13.75 -6.29 -15.79
C TYR A 129 -13.89 -7.32 -16.92
N SER A 130 -15.05 -7.36 -17.57
CA SER A 130 -15.23 -8.19 -18.77
C SER A 130 -14.43 -7.66 -19.95
N GLU A 131 -14.15 -8.47 -20.97
CA GLU A 131 -13.44 -8.06 -22.20
C GLU A 131 -14.09 -6.85 -22.88
N ALA A 132 -15.42 -6.71 -22.77
CA ALA A 132 -16.19 -5.57 -23.27
C ALA A 132 -15.76 -4.20 -22.70
N ALA A 133 -15.03 -4.18 -21.58
CA ALA A 133 -14.48 -2.95 -21.03
C ALA A 133 -13.34 -2.35 -21.89
N ASP A 134 -12.64 -3.14 -22.70
CA ASP A 134 -11.51 -2.67 -23.51
C ASP A 134 -11.88 -1.55 -24.49
N PRO A 135 -12.92 -1.70 -25.35
CA PRO A 135 -13.35 -0.61 -26.23
C PRO A 135 -13.92 0.58 -25.44
N ILE A 136 -14.58 0.37 -24.30
CA ILE A 136 -15.10 1.45 -23.45
C ILE A 136 -13.95 2.28 -22.90
N VAL A 137 -12.92 1.64 -22.36
CA VAL A 137 -11.72 2.32 -21.84
C VAL A 137 -10.99 3.08 -22.95
N ARG A 138 -10.93 2.50 -24.15
CA ARG A 138 -10.32 3.19 -25.30
C ARG A 138 -11.16 4.40 -25.72
N ASP A 139 -12.45 4.25 -25.98
CA ASP A 139 -13.24 5.29 -26.64
C ASP A 139 -13.93 6.24 -25.66
N PHE A 140 -14.52 5.70 -24.60
CA PHE A 140 -15.33 6.46 -23.64
C PHE A 140 -14.46 7.28 -22.69
N TRP A 141 -13.30 6.76 -22.26
CA TRP A 141 -12.37 7.53 -21.42
C TRP A 141 -11.91 8.84 -22.09
N ARG A 142 -11.92 8.89 -23.43
CA ARG A 142 -11.60 10.10 -24.18
C ARG A 142 -12.72 11.13 -24.15
N LYS A 143 -13.98 10.67 -24.15
CA LYS A 143 -15.17 11.52 -24.27
C LYS A 143 -15.66 12.01 -22.91
N ASP A 144 -15.69 11.13 -21.92
CA ASP A 144 -16.24 11.42 -20.60
C ASP A 144 -15.55 10.59 -19.50
N SER A 145 -14.31 10.97 -19.20
CA SER A 145 -13.58 10.34 -18.10
C SER A 145 -14.20 10.61 -16.72
N ALA A 146 -14.96 11.70 -16.55
CA ALA A 146 -15.51 12.08 -15.25
C ALA A 146 -16.63 11.12 -14.83
N SER A 147 -17.57 10.84 -15.72
CA SER A 147 -18.65 9.87 -15.46
C SER A 147 -18.10 8.47 -15.21
N LEU A 148 -17.13 8.03 -16.01
CA LEU A 148 -16.52 6.72 -15.83
C LEU A 148 -15.78 6.61 -14.49
N LYS A 149 -15.08 7.66 -14.06
CA LYS A 149 -14.45 7.72 -12.74
C LYS A 149 -15.47 7.62 -11.60
N SER A 150 -16.61 8.29 -11.73
CA SER A 150 -17.70 8.23 -10.73
C SER A 150 -18.23 6.81 -10.59
N VAL A 151 -18.56 6.15 -11.71
CA VAL A 151 -19.06 4.76 -11.74
C VAL A 151 -18.06 3.81 -11.10
N VAL A 152 -16.78 3.90 -11.47
CA VAL A 152 -15.72 3.04 -10.93
C VAL A 152 -15.55 3.26 -9.44
N THR A 153 -15.62 4.51 -8.97
CA THR A 153 -15.52 4.82 -7.55
C THR A 153 -16.69 4.23 -6.76
N SER A 154 -17.91 4.24 -7.33
CA SER A 154 -19.06 3.57 -6.73
C SER A 154 -18.83 2.06 -6.64
N ILE A 155 -18.45 1.42 -7.76
CA ILE A 155 -18.20 -0.03 -7.80
C ILE A 155 -17.14 -0.42 -6.77
N LEU A 156 -16.00 0.28 -6.72
CA LEU A 156 -14.91 -0.04 -5.78
C LEU A 156 -15.32 0.13 -4.30
N LYS A 157 -16.31 0.99 -4.00
CA LYS A 157 -16.89 1.08 -2.65
C LYS A 157 -17.77 -0.11 -2.32
N ASP A 158 -18.49 -0.63 -3.31
CA ASP A 158 -19.41 -1.75 -3.13
C ASP A 158 -18.68 -3.11 -3.02
N VAL A 159 -17.51 -3.25 -3.65
CA VAL A 159 -16.65 -4.47 -3.60
C VAL A 159 -15.37 -4.27 -2.77
N THR A 160 -15.49 -3.63 -1.60
CA THR A 160 -14.34 -3.35 -0.70
C THR A 160 -13.55 -4.60 -0.31
N TRP A 161 -14.20 -5.75 -0.11
CA TRP A 161 -13.52 -7.01 0.22
C TRP A 161 -12.61 -7.50 -0.93
N ALA A 162 -13.10 -7.46 -2.17
CA ALA A 162 -12.33 -7.86 -3.35
C ALA A 162 -11.14 -6.92 -3.56
N VAL A 163 -11.35 -5.62 -3.33
CA VAL A 163 -10.28 -4.61 -3.32
C VAL A 163 -9.17 -4.98 -2.33
N ARG A 164 -9.52 -5.41 -1.12
CA ARG A 164 -8.54 -5.85 -0.10
C ARG A 164 -7.80 -7.10 -0.53
N ILE A 165 -8.51 -8.15 -0.98
CA ILE A 165 -7.88 -9.40 -1.43
C ILE A 165 -6.93 -9.13 -2.60
N CYS A 166 -7.38 -8.38 -3.62
CA CYS A 166 -6.55 -8.03 -4.77
C CYS A 166 -5.33 -7.19 -4.36
N ALA A 167 -5.46 -6.27 -3.40
CA ALA A 167 -4.34 -5.48 -2.89
C ALA A 167 -3.31 -6.37 -2.18
N ARG A 168 -3.78 -7.27 -1.29
CA ARG A 168 -2.92 -8.25 -0.59
C ARG A 168 -2.19 -9.16 -1.58
N LEU A 169 -2.89 -9.70 -2.58
CA LEU A 169 -2.31 -10.54 -3.64
C LEU A 169 -1.24 -9.80 -4.44
N THR A 170 -1.51 -8.55 -4.82
CA THR A 170 -0.53 -7.74 -5.56
C THR A 170 0.71 -7.49 -4.74
N HIS A 171 0.54 -7.08 -3.48
CA HIS A 171 1.66 -6.85 -2.60
C HIS A 171 2.53 -8.11 -2.44
N SER A 172 1.88 -9.26 -2.17
CA SER A 172 2.56 -10.55 -2.05
C SER A 172 3.34 -10.93 -3.31
N THR A 173 2.77 -10.65 -4.49
CA THR A 173 3.42 -10.93 -5.77
C THR A 173 4.61 -10.00 -6.04
N VAL A 174 4.46 -8.69 -5.84
CA VAL A 174 5.54 -7.70 -6.02
C VAL A 174 6.70 -8.00 -5.08
N TRP A 175 6.41 -8.30 -3.82
CA TRP A 175 7.44 -8.70 -2.87
C TRP A 175 8.18 -9.96 -3.32
N THR A 176 7.46 -10.96 -3.82
CA THR A 176 8.05 -12.21 -4.31
C THR A 176 9.02 -11.97 -5.46
N VAL A 177 8.67 -11.07 -6.37
CA VAL A 177 9.54 -10.63 -7.46
C VAL A 177 10.78 -9.90 -6.92
N ASN A 178 10.62 -9.04 -5.91
CA ASN A 178 11.73 -8.29 -5.31
C ASN A 178 12.70 -9.15 -4.48
N CYS A 179 12.25 -10.30 -3.97
CA CYS A 179 13.01 -11.13 -3.03
C CYS A 179 13.48 -12.48 -3.60
N ASP A 180 13.23 -12.79 -4.88
CA ASP A 180 13.64 -14.03 -5.56
C ASP A 180 13.25 -15.35 -4.81
N ARG A 181 12.22 -15.34 -3.96
CA ARG A 181 11.76 -16.52 -3.19
C ARG A 181 10.29 -16.82 -3.47
N SER A 182 9.99 -17.83 -4.30
CA SER A 182 8.66 -18.01 -4.90
C SER A 182 7.74 -19.07 -4.26
N SER A 183 8.24 -20.08 -3.53
CA SER A 183 7.43 -21.27 -3.21
C SER A 183 6.43 -21.09 -2.05
N GLY A 184 6.87 -20.70 -0.85
CA GLY A 184 5.99 -20.70 0.35
C GLY A 184 4.86 -19.66 0.37
N ILE A 185 4.76 -18.81 -0.65
CA ILE A 185 3.90 -17.62 -0.66
C ILE A 185 2.54 -17.89 -1.23
N ARG A 186 2.54 -18.63 -2.33
CA ARG A 186 1.32 -19.01 -3.01
C ARG A 186 0.42 -19.78 -2.06
N GLU A 187 1.00 -20.67 -1.25
CA GLU A 187 0.29 -21.47 -0.24
C GLU A 187 -0.28 -20.59 0.88
N ALA A 188 0.51 -19.69 1.48
CA ALA A 188 0.05 -18.79 2.53
C ALA A 188 -1.05 -17.83 2.05
N THR A 189 -0.90 -17.29 0.83
CA THR A 189 -1.89 -16.39 0.25
C THR A 189 -3.17 -17.13 -0.18
N ILE A 190 -3.08 -18.39 -0.64
CA ILE A 190 -4.28 -19.20 -0.92
C ILE A 190 -5.04 -19.49 0.38
N ALA A 191 -4.36 -19.87 1.46
CA ALA A 191 -5.00 -20.12 2.76
C ALA A 191 -5.73 -18.87 3.29
N GLU A 192 -5.16 -17.68 3.08
CA GLU A 192 -5.78 -16.42 3.49
C GLU A 192 -6.99 -16.05 2.62
N ILE A 193 -6.96 -16.31 1.30
CA ILE A 193 -8.13 -16.16 0.44
C ILE A 193 -9.25 -17.10 0.89
N GLU A 194 -8.92 -18.36 1.16
CA GLU A 194 -9.89 -19.37 1.63
C GLU A 194 -10.52 -18.94 2.96
N GLN A 195 -9.74 -18.36 3.88
CA GLN A 195 -10.23 -17.81 5.14
C GLN A 195 -11.21 -16.65 4.92
N VAL A 196 -10.87 -15.68 4.07
CA VAL A 196 -11.74 -14.51 3.81
C VAL A 196 -13.03 -14.93 3.12
N LEU A 197 -12.96 -15.86 2.16
CA LEU A 197 -14.15 -16.39 1.49
C LEU A 197 -15.05 -17.15 2.48
N SER A 198 -14.47 -17.91 3.40
CA SER A 198 -15.23 -18.64 4.43
C SER A 198 -15.96 -17.70 5.42
N GLN A 199 -15.37 -16.55 5.74
CA GLN A 199 -16.02 -15.55 6.59
C GLN A 199 -17.21 -14.87 5.90
N GLN A 200 -17.13 -14.68 4.58
CA GLN A 200 -18.19 -14.03 3.79
C GLN A 200 -19.42 -14.92 3.60
N ASP A 201 -19.24 -16.22 3.37
CA ASP A 201 -20.36 -17.17 3.28
C ASP A 201 -21.17 -17.20 4.58
N THR A 202 -20.53 -16.96 5.72
CA THR A 202 -21.20 -16.89 7.02
C THR A 202 -22.06 -15.62 7.15
N GLU A 203 -21.54 -14.47 6.72
CA GLU A 203 -22.23 -13.16 6.82
C GLU A 203 -23.42 -13.04 5.85
N VAL A 204 -23.31 -13.60 4.64
CA VAL A 204 -24.43 -13.66 3.69
C VAL A 204 -25.53 -14.60 4.20
N HIS A 205 -25.14 -15.72 4.83
CA HIS A 205 -26.10 -16.69 5.33
C HIS A 205 -26.87 -16.19 6.56
N GLU A 206 -26.25 -15.35 7.40
CA GLU A 206 -26.95 -14.69 8.52
C GLU A 206 -27.91 -13.60 8.05
N LYS A 207 -27.54 -12.77 7.06
CA LYS A 207 -28.46 -11.79 6.45
C LYS A 207 -29.71 -12.42 5.83
N LEU A 208 -29.57 -13.59 5.21
CA LEU A 208 -30.71 -14.33 4.64
C LEU A 208 -31.61 -14.96 5.71
N LYS A 209 -31.13 -15.18 6.95
CA LYS A 209 -31.95 -15.69 8.05
C LYS A 209 -32.77 -14.58 8.73
N GLU A 210 -32.28 -13.35 8.74
CA GLU A 210 -33.02 -12.20 9.30
C GLU A 210 -34.15 -11.72 8.39
N GLU A 211 -34.07 -11.92 7.07
CA GLU A 211 -35.15 -11.55 6.14
C GLU A 211 -36.34 -12.53 6.15
N ASP A 212 -36.19 -13.75 6.68
CA ASP A 212 -37.22 -14.81 6.64
C ASP A 212 -38.08 -14.90 7.91
N THR A 213 -37.99 -13.91 8.82
CA THR A 213 -38.83 -13.85 10.05
C THR A 213 -39.97 -12.82 9.99
N GLY A 214 -40.23 -12.23 8.83
CA GLY A 214 -41.35 -11.31 8.61
C GLY A 214 -42.66 -12.00 8.25
N ASP A 215 -43.51 -12.19 9.25
CA ASP A 215 -44.97 -12.41 9.24
C ASP A 215 -45.59 -13.22 8.07
N GLY A 216 -46.01 -14.43 8.44
CA GLY A 216 -46.84 -15.29 7.62
C GLY A 216 -48.16 -14.62 7.24
N ILE A 217 -48.34 -14.43 5.93
CA ILE A 217 -49.66 -14.38 5.29
C ILE A 217 -49.71 -15.55 4.32
N GLU A 218 -50.51 -16.55 4.69
CA GLU A 218 -50.84 -17.72 3.86
C GLU A 218 -51.50 -17.30 2.54
N SER A 219 -51.02 -17.81 1.40
CA SER A 219 -51.84 -18.29 0.27
C SER A 219 -51.01 -18.86 -0.90
N PRO A 220 -51.60 -19.70 -1.79
CA PRO A 220 -50.96 -20.96 -2.16
C PRO A 220 -50.52 -21.11 -3.63
N LEU A 221 -49.63 -22.10 -3.82
CA LEU A 221 -49.40 -22.92 -5.03
C LEU A 221 -48.93 -22.21 -6.31
N ARG A 222 -47.65 -22.44 -6.68
CA ARG A 222 -47.26 -23.04 -7.99
C ARG A 222 -45.77 -23.37 -8.12
N SER A 223 -45.51 -24.67 -8.32
CA SER A 223 -44.53 -25.31 -9.23
C SER A 223 -43.14 -24.68 -9.47
N SER A 224 -42.12 -25.39 -8.95
CA SER A 224 -41.01 -26.00 -9.70
C SER A 224 -40.32 -25.18 -10.82
N THR A 225 -39.13 -24.65 -10.55
CA THR A 225 -38.01 -24.65 -11.53
C THR A 225 -36.65 -24.59 -10.82
N SER A 226 -35.70 -25.37 -11.36
CA SER A 226 -34.28 -25.59 -11.00
C SER A 226 -33.40 -24.31 -11.00
N PRO A 227 -32.19 -24.29 -10.40
CA PRO A 227 -31.49 -23.07 -10.03
C PRO A 227 -30.68 -22.46 -11.19
N ASN A 228 -30.79 -21.14 -11.36
CA ASN A 228 -30.07 -20.37 -12.35
C ASN A 228 -28.73 -19.85 -11.81
N THR A 229 -27.68 -20.08 -12.60
CA THR A 229 -26.40 -19.40 -12.59
C THR A 229 -26.59 -17.88 -12.70
N VAL A 230 -25.99 -17.11 -11.79
CA VAL A 230 -25.99 -15.64 -11.84
C VAL A 230 -25.00 -15.17 -12.91
N THR A 231 -25.49 -14.93 -14.12
CA THR A 231 -24.79 -14.16 -15.16
C THR A 231 -25.19 -12.69 -15.04
N MET A 232 -24.25 -11.81 -14.70
CA MET A 232 -24.44 -10.36 -14.85
C MET A 232 -24.52 -10.01 -16.34
N SER A 233 -25.72 -9.97 -16.89
CA SER A 233 -25.99 -9.52 -18.25
C SER A 233 -26.55 -8.09 -18.24
N SER A 234 -25.82 -7.22 -18.92
CA SER A 234 -26.32 -6.12 -19.76
C SER A 234 -26.98 -4.91 -19.08
N ILE A 235 -26.18 -3.87 -18.86
CA ILE A 235 -26.66 -2.48 -18.84
C ILE A 235 -27.01 -2.11 -20.29
N SER A 236 -28.31 -2.08 -20.60
CA SER A 236 -28.82 -1.56 -21.87
C SER A 236 -28.74 -0.04 -21.86
N VAL A 237 -27.81 0.53 -22.63
CA VAL A 237 -27.71 1.98 -22.84
C VAL A 237 -28.73 2.40 -23.89
N LEU A 238 -29.67 3.26 -23.47
CA LEU A 238 -30.70 3.86 -24.31
C LEU A 238 -30.05 4.76 -25.37
N SER A 239 -30.12 4.34 -26.64
CA SER A 239 -29.59 5.08 -27.78
C SER A 239 -30.65 6.04 -28.33
N HIS A 240 -30.62 7.32 -27.94
CA HIS A 240 -31.10 8.43 -28.79
C HIS A 240 -30.57 9.77 -28.26
N CYS A 241 -29.50 10.27 -28.87
CA CYS A 241 -29.16 11.70 -28.88
C CYS A 241 -28.45 12.01 -30.21
N THR A 242 -29.22 12.46 -31.19
CA THR A 242 -28.73 13.19 -32.35
C THR A 242 -28.63 14.66 -31.99
N ASN A 243 -27.43 15.26 -32.10
CA ASN A 243 -27.22 16.69 -32.37
C ASN A 243 -25.71 17.01 -32.55
N PRO A 244 -25.35 18.16 -33.16
CA PRO A 244 -24.58 18.17 -34.40
C PRO A 244 -23.07 18.31 -34.24
N VAL A 245 -22.40 18.03 -35.36
CA VAL A 245 -20.97 18.19 -35.62
C VAL A 245 -20.51 19.60 -35.26
N VAL A 246 -19.62 19.70 -34.29
CA VAL A 246 -18.78 20.88 -34.03
C VAL A 246 -17.33 20.45 -34.18
N GLU A 247 -16.60 21.10 -35.09
CA GLU A 247 -15.18 20.86 -35.35
C GLU A 247 -14.31 21.22 -34.12
N PRO A 248 -13.15 20.56 -33.93
CA PRO A 248 -12.34 20.75 -32.73
C PRO A 248 -11.47 22.01 -32.84
N GLY A 249 -11.85 23.04 -32.07
CA GLY A 249 -11.01 24.19 -31.78
C GLY A 249 -9.89 23.87 -30.78
N SER A 250 -8.68 24.20 -31.19
CA SER A 250 -7.41 24.26 -30.43
C SER A 250 -7.54 24.76 -28.98
N GLU A 251 -7.34 23.87 -27.99
CA GLU A 251 -7.06 24.24 -26.60
C GLU A 251 -5.61 24.73 -26.49
N ARG A 252 -5.44 26.04 -26.30
CA ARG A 252 -4.18 26.66 -25.85
C ARG A 252 -4.24 26.86 -24.34
N ASP A 253 -3.33 26.21 -23.62
CA ASP A 253 -2.99 26.54 -22.23
C ASP A 253 -2.28 27.90 -22.20
N GLY A 254 -2.91 28.89 -21.57
CA GLY A 254 -2.34 30.21 -21.31
C GLY A 254 -2.39 30.52 -19.83
N ASP A 255 -1.24 30.43 -19.16
CA ASP A 255 -0.98 31.07 -17.87
C ASP A 255 0.44 31.67 -17.90
N TYR A 256 0.51 32.97 -18.17
CA TYR A 256 1.69 33.81 -18.02
C TYR A 256 1.39 34.82 -16.92
N VAL A 257 2.10 34.72 -15.79
CA VAL A 257 2.14 35.76 -14.75
C VAL A 257 3.60 36.19 -14.57
N PRO A 258 3.94 37.49 -14.60
CA PRO A 258 5.32 37.97 -14.51
C PRO A 258 5.77 38.09 -13.05
N PHE A 259 6.92 37.51 -12.72
CA PHE A 259 7.55 37.66 -11.41
C PHE A 259 8.34 38.98 -11.32
N GLY A 260 7.92 39.82 -10.37
CA GLY A 260 8.66 40.98 -9.90
C GLY A 260 9.90 40.58 -9.09
N SER A 261 10.97 41.34 -9.29
CA SER A 261 12.25 41.23 -8.59
C SER A 261 12.11 41.64 -7.12
N SER A 262 12.56 40.80 -6.18
CA SER A 262 12.77 41.19 -4.79
C SER A 262 14.15 40.78 -4.29
N ARG A 263 14.80 41.73 -3.63
CA ARG A 263 16.19 41.75 -3.15
C ARG A 263 16.41 40.70 -2.05
N ARG A 264 17.53 39.98 -2.10
CA ARG A 264 18.06 39.22 -0.95
C ARG A 264 19.00 40.10 -0.12
N PRO A 265 18.86 40.12 1.22
CA PRO A 265 19.94 40.53 2.12
C PRO A 265 20.89 39.36 2.42
N SER A 266 22.16 39.72 2.56
CA SER A 266 23.28 38.89 3.01
C SER A 266 23.04 38.31 4.41
N GLN A 267 23.35 37.03 4.61
CA GLN A 267 23.50 36.42 5.94
C GLN A 267 24.86 35.72 6.03
N HIS A 268 25.60 36.05 7.08
CA HIS A 268 26.86 35.41 7.50
C HIS A 268 26.60 34.03 8.12
N PRO A 269 27.52 33.06 7.98
CA PRO A 269 27.38 31.74 8.58
C PRO A 269 27.96 31.69 10.00
N THR A 270 27.14 31.26 10.96
CA THR A 270 27.56 30.76 12.28
C THR A 270 27.82 29.25 12.16
N PRO A 271 28.87 28.67 12.76
CA PRO A 271 29.16 27.24 12.65
C PRO A 271 28.16 26.41 13.45
N PRO A 272 27.74 25.22 12.96
CA PRO A 272 26.83 24.35 13.68
C PRO A 272 27.60 23.56 14.75
N PHE A 273 27.13 23.62 15.98
CA PHE A 273 27.43 22.61 16.99
C PHE A 273 26.74 21.30 16.57
N GLU A 274 27.52 20.30 16.18
CA GLU A 274 27.06 18.93 15.96
C GLU A 274 26.71 18.30 17.32
N HIS A 275 25.44 18.41 17.72
CA HIS A 275 24.87 17.43 18.64
C HIS A 275 24.69 16.13 17.85
N TYR A 276 25.52 15.13 18.14
CA TYR A 276 25.30 13.76 17.69
C TYR A 276 24.01 13.25 18.34
N ALA A 277 22.87 13.50 17.69
CA ALA A 277 21.63 12.84 18.02
C ALA A 277 21.81 11.35 17.72
N THR A 278 22.03 10.55 18.76
CA THR A 278 22.00 9.09 18.71
C THR A 278 20.61 8.65 18.29
N LYS A 279 20.41 8.43 16.99
CA LYS A 279 19.15 7.88 16.48
C LYS A 279 18.99 6.46 17.00
N PHE A 280 17.88 6.19 17.71
CA PHE A 280 17.37 4.82 17.88
C PHE A 280 16.93 4.28 16.51
N HIS A 281 17.85 3.72 15.74
CA HIS A 281 17.55 3.16 14.42
C HIS A 281 16.90 1.77 14.50
N PHE A 282 15.81 1.62 15.25
CA PHE A 282 15.18 0.32 15.43
C PHE A 282 13.65 0.40 15.31
N SER A 283 13.08 -0.31 14.33
CA SER A 283 11.68 -0.75 14.33
C SER A 283 11.62 -2.23 14.71
N PHE A 284 10.46 -2.74 15.15
CA PHE A 284 10.30 -4.18 15.42
C PHE A 284 10.54 -5.00 14.15
N ALA A 285 10.16 -4.44 12.99
CA ALA A 285 10.48 -5.02 11.70
C ALA A 285 11.99 -5.15 11.43
N SER A 286 12.80 -4.17 11.84
CA SER A 286 14.27 -4.27 11.75
C SER A 286 14.82 -5.39 12.64
N TYR A 287 14.25 -5.62 13.82
CA TYR A 287 14.62 -6.76 14.68
C TYR A 287 14.23 -8.11 14.06
N ALA A 288 13.02 -8.21 13.54
CA ALA A 288 12.52 -9.45 12.95
C ALA A 288 13.28 -9.83 11.66
N THR A 289 13.65 -8.84 10.83
CA THR A 289 14.44 -9.07 9.60
C THR A 289 15.90 -9.41 9.85
N ALA A 290 16.52 -8.88 10.91
CA ALA A 290 17.88 -9.26 11.30
C ALA A 290 17.99 -10.76 11.64
N MET A 291 16.98 -11.32 12.32
CA MET A 291 16.93 -12.74 12.72
C MET A 291 16.78 -13.71 11.53
N VAL A 292 15.93 -13.37 10.55
CA VAL A 292 15.74 -14.21 9.35
C VAL A 292 17.04 -14.36 8.56
N ASN A 293 17.92 -13.35 8.61
CA ASN A 293 19.20 -13.35 7.94
C ASN A 293 20.32 -14.07 8.70
N ASP A 294 20.22 -14.16 10.04
CA ASP A 294 21.21 -14.86 10.88
C ASP A 294 20.96 -16.37 10.97
N SER A 295 19.71 -16.83 10.88
CA SER A 295 19.36 -18.26 10.94
C SER A 295 19.94 -19.10 9.78
N SER A 296 20.25 -18.48 8.64
CA SER A 296 20.80 -19.18 7.47
C SER A 296 22.33 -19.11 7.32
N ARG A 297 23.07 -18.56 8.29
CA ARG A 297 24.55 -18.37 8.18
C ARG A 297 25.37 -19.05 9.28
N TYR A 298 24.88 -20.17 9.81
CA TYR A 298 25.69 -21.07 10.64
C TYR A 298 26.43 -22.12 9.81
N GLN A 299 27.02 -21.72 8.68
CA GLN A 299 28.15 -22.40 8.04
C GLN A 299 28.74 -21.45 7.01
N ASP A 300 30.03 -21.13 7.20
CA ASP A 300 30.88 -20.34 6.30
C ASP A 300 30.54 -18.85 6.13
N PHE A 301 31.28 -18.00 6.84
CA PHE A 301 32.21 -17.02 6.27
C PHE A 301 32.73 -16.09 7.39
N ARG A 302 33.98 -16.31 7.79
CA ARG A 302 34.81 -15.28 8.43
C ARG A 302 35.38 -14.41 7.30
N GLN A 303 35.39 -13.09 7.54
CA GLN A 303 36.08 -12.04 6.76
C GLN A 303 35.29 -11.41 5.59
N SER A 304 34.63 -10.28 5.87
CA SER A 304 34.76 -9.04 5.09
C SER A 304 34.10 -7.88 5.84
N GLY A 305 34.74 -6.71 5.84
CA GLY A 305 34.56 -5.66 6.83
C GLY A 305 33.53 -4.56 6.52
N LYS A 306 33.23 -3.82 7.59
CA LYS A 306 32.72 -2.44 7.67
C LYS A 306 31.27 -2.15 7.24
N TYR A 307 30.33 -2.79 7.92
CA TYR A 307 29.18 -2.07 8.50
C TYR A 307 28.99 -2.58 9.94
N HIS A 308 29.51 -1.81 10.90
CA HIS A 308 29.43 -2.15 12.31
C HIS A 308 28.04 -1.74 12.81
N CYS A 309 27.08 -2.66 12.76
CA CYS A 309 25.80 -2.46 13.43
C CYS A 309 26.05 -2.59 14.95
N GLU A 310 25.63 -1.61 15.74
CA GLU A 310 25.72 -1.65 17.21
C GLU A 310 24.92 -2.82 17.82
N LEU A 311 24.08 -3.51 17.04
CA LEU A 311 23.47 -4.80 17.41
C LEU A 311 24.51 -5.86 17.83
N GLN A 312 25.75 -5.77 17.36
CA GLN A 312 26.76 -6.79 17.65
C GLN A 312 27.48 -6.61 18.99
N ARG A 313 27.36 -5.44 19.64
CA ARG A 313 28.07 -5.15 20.90
C ARG A 313 27.22 -5.37 22.14
N SER A 314 25.90 -5.39 22.01
CA SER A 314 25.04 -5.65 23.14
C SER A 314 24.62 -7.11 23.13
N ARG A 315 25.09 -7.88 24.11
CA ARG A 315 24.39 -9.08 24.62
C ARG A 315 23.03 -8.66 25.24
N GLN A 316 22.30 -7.74 24.60
CA GLN A 316 20.97 -7.30 25.00
C GLN A 316 20.03 -8.47 24.76
N SER A 317 19.80 -9.17 25.88
CA SER A 317 18.64 -9.97 26.23
C SER A 317 17.96 -10.68 25.06
N THR A 318 18.29 -11.96 24.90
CA THR A 318 17.46 -12.93 24.15
C THR A 318 15.97 -12.80 24.52
N GLU A 319 15.68 -12.36 25.74
CA GLU A 319 14.31 -12.16 26.23
C GLU A 319 13.60 -10.99 25.54
N LYS A 320 14.26 -9.84 25.36
CA LYS A 320 13.65 -8.69 24.64
C LYS A 320 13.29 -9.08 23.21
N GLN A 321 14.21 -9.75 22.52
CA GLN A 321 13.98 -10.23 21.16
C GLN A 321 12.83 -11.23 21.11
N LYS A 322 12.82 -12.20 22.03
CA LYS A 322 11.73 -13.18 22.18
C LYS A 322 10.39 -12.48 22.43
N ASN A 323 10.35 -11.43 23.26
CA ASN A 323 9.15 -10.65 23.54
C ASN A 323 8.63 -9.93 22.29
N ILE A 324 9.51 -9.31 21.51
CA ILE A 324 9.15 -8.66 20.24
C ILE A 324 8.60 -9.70 19.25
N ILE A 325 9.25 -10.86 19.11
CA ILE A 325 8.79 -11.93 18.23
C ILE A 325 7.43 -12.45 18.68
N ASN A 326 7.25 -12.68 19.98
CA ASN A 326 5.99 -13.13 20.55
C ASN A 326 4.89 -12.10 20.34
N PHE A 327 5.19 -10.81 20.48
CA PHE A 327 4.24 -9.73 20.18
C PHE A 327 3.80 -9.76 18.71
N ILE A 328 4.76 -9.87 17.78
CA ILE A 328 4.48 -9.96 16.35
C ILE A 328 3.63 -11.20 16.06
N HIS A 329 4.04 -12.39 16.51
CA HIS A 329 3.27 -13.61 16.25
C HIS A 329 1.88 -13.60 16.88
N LYS A 330 1.72 -13.01 18.08
CA LYS A 330 0.43 -12.95 18.77
C LYS A 330 -0.56 -12.05 18.02
N HIS A 331 -0.10 -10.90 17.52
CA HIS A 331 -0.97 -9.87 16.95
C HIS A 331 -0.99 -9.84 15.42
N LEU A 332 -0.06 -10.53 14.78
CA LEU A 332 0.03 -10.73 13.33
C LEU A 332 0.14 -12.23 12.98
N PRO A 333 -0.73 -13.13 13.51
CA PRO A 333 -0.55 -14.58 13.41
C PRO A 333 -0.67 -15.14 11.98
N ALA A 334 -1.28 -14.40 11.05
CA ALA A 334 -1.42 -14.79 9.64
C ALA A 334 -0.57 -13.93 8.68
N PHE A 335 0.12 -12.91 9.21
CA PHE A 335 0.84 -11.95 8.37
C PHE A 335 2.27 -12.45 8.16
N SER A 336 2.52 -13.06 7.00
CA SER A 336 3.90 -13.28 6.55
C SER A 336 4.65 -11.95 6.60
N LEU A 337 5.81 -11.98 7.26
CA LEU A 337 6.79 -10.92 7.55
C LEU A 337 7.35 -10.15 6.31
N ARG A 338 6.60 -10.15 5.20
CA ARG A 338 6.99 -9.93 3.81
C ARG A 338 6.45 -8.63 3.21
N GLN A 339 6.13 -7.63 4.02
CA GLN A 339 5.72 -6.32 3.50
C GLN A 339 6.66 -5.18 3.92
N THR A 340 7.95 -5.47 4.10
CA THR A 340 8.96 -4.50 4.58
C THR A 340 9.56 -3.58 3.50
N ALA A 341 8.97 -3.47 2.32
CA ALA A 341 9.53 -2.62 1.27
C ALA A 341 8.38 -2.02 0.47
N GLU A 342 8.29 -0.69 0.56
CA GLU A 342 7.53 0.20 -0.33
C GLU A 342 6.13 0.64 0.07
N THR A 343 5.57 0.16 1.18
CA THR A 343 4.75 1.09 1.97
C THR A 343 5.71 2.12 2.53
N THR A 344 5.78 3.27 1.86
CA THR A 344 6.06 4.51 2.56
C THR A 344 4.89 4.68 3.53
N SER A 345 4.94 3.95 4.66
CA SER A 345 4.34 4.44 5.89
C SER A 345 4.90 5.84 5.96
N THR A 346 4.03 6.82 5.73
CA THR A 346 4.30 8.13 6.26
C THR A 346 4.40 7.83 7.74
N ASN A 347 5.63 7.68 8.27
CA ASN A 347 5.95 7.55 9.69
C ASN A 347 5.54 8.86 10.40
N SER A 348 4.33 9.28 10.12
CA SER A 348 3.67 10.48 10.52
C SER A 348 2.97 10.07 11.80
N PRO A 349 3.28 10.74 12.91
CA PRO A 349 2.60 10.56 14.19
C PRO A 349 1.07 10.49 14.07
N ALA A 350 0.55 11.24 13.08
CA ALA A 350 -0.87 11.32 12.80
C ALA A 350 -1.49 9.98 12.38
N SER A 351 -0.75 9.05 11.76
CA SER A 351 -1.29 7.77 11.29
C SER A 351 -1.73 6.89 12.46
N ILE A 352 -0.88 6.77 13.49
CA ILE A 352 -1.12 5.89 14.64
C ILE A 352 -2.34 6.36 15.45
N ILE A 353 -2.40 7.65 15.77
CA ILE A 353 -3.54 8.25 16.48
C ILE A 353 -4.81 8.19 15.61
N TYR A 354 -4.69 8.35 14.29
CA TYR A 354 -5.81 8.22 13.37
C TYR A 354 -6.42 6.82 13.42
N GLN A 355 -5.63 5.75 13.39
CA GLN A 355 -6.17 4.38 13.50
C GLN A 355 -6.91 4.16 14.82
N ALA A 356 -6.39 4.68 15.94
CA ALA A 356 -7.09 4.61 17.22
C ALA A 356 -8.44 5.36 17.20
N ARG A 357 -8.52 6.51 16.52
CA ARG A 357 -9.78 7.26 16.33
C ARG A 357 -10.77 6.50 15.46
N VAL A 358 -10.32 5.94 14.34
CA VAL A 358 -11.16 5.11 13.45
C VAL A 358 -11.71 3.91 14.22
N TRP A 359 -10.86 3.25 15.01
CA TRP A 359 -11.28 2.13 15.86
C TRP A 359 -12.37 2.54 16.84
N LYS A 360 -12.20 3.68 17.55
CA LYS A 360 -13.19 4.17 18.51
C LYS A 360 -14.53 4.44 17.83
N ILE A 361 -14.53 5.17 16.71
CA ILE A 361 -15.75 5.49 15.96
C ILE A 361 -16.42 4.22 15.45
N ALA A 362 -15.65 3.29 14.87
CA ALA A 362 -16.16 2.03 14.36
C ALA A 362 -16.81 1.19 15.46
N ARG A 363 -16.21 1.19 16.65
CA ARG A 363 -16.74 0.50 17.83
C ARG A 363 -18.03 1.15 18.33
N GLU A 364 -18.07 2.47 18.47
CA GLU A 364 -19.26 3.24 18.85
C GLU A 364 -20.43 3.02 17.88
N GLN A 365 -20.12 2.78 16.60
CA GLN A 365 -21.10 2.51 15.55
C GLN A 365 -21.38 1.00 15.35
N ALA A 366 -20.89 0.13 16.25
CA ALA A 366 -21.02 -1.32 16.15
C ALA A 366 -20.60 -1.92 14.79
N THR A 367 -19.65 -1.28 14.10
CA THR A 367 -19.13 -1.73 12.81
C THR A 367 -17.97 -2.70 13.04
N GLY A 368 -18.29 -3.98 13.28
CA GLY A 368 -17.31 -5.04 13.56
C GLY A 368 -16.12 -5.07 12.58
N PRO A 369 -16.35 -5.19 11.25
CA PRO A 369 -15.27 -5.29 10.27
C PRO A 369 -14.35 -4.06 10.20
N LEU A 370 -14.88 -2.86 10.50
CA LEU A 370 -14.08 -1.63 10.52
C LEU A 370 -13.28 -1.53 11.83
N THR A 371 -13.85 -2.00 12.93
CA THR A 371 -13.19 -2.08 14.23
C THR A 371 -11.99 -3.02 14.15
N GLU A 372 -12.16 -4.21 13.57
CA GLU A 372 -11.08 -5.17 13.33
C GLU A 372 -9.99 -4.61 12.41
N LEU A 373 -10.38 -3.99 11.29
CA LEU A 373 -9.40 -3.40 10.37
C LEU A 373 -8.57 -2.27 11.02
N ALA A 374 -9.22 -1.37 11.77
CA ALA A 374 -8.52 -0.29 12.45
C ALA A 374 -7.56 -0.81 13.53
N TYR A 375 -7.96 -1.90 14.20
CA TYR A 375 -7.11 -2.61 15.15
C TYR A 375 -5.87 -3.23 14.48
N GLU A 376 -6.06 -3.97 13.38
CA GLU A 376 -4.97 -4.55 12.59
C GLU A 376 -4.01 -3.47 12.07
N ASN A 377 -4.55 -2.37 11.51
CA ASN A 377 -3.73 -1.28 11.00
C ASN A 377 -2.93 -0.60 12.11
N LEU A 378 -3.49 -0.44 13.31
CA LEU A 378 -2.76 0.11 14.44
C LEU A 378 -1.59 -0.78 14.85
N ILE A 379 -1.81 -2.10 14.98
CA ILE A 379 -0.74 -3.07 15.28
C ILE A 379 0.35 -2.97 14.22
N TRP A 380 -0.05 -2.89 12.96
CA TRP A 380 0.87 -2.78 11.84
C TRP A 380 1.72 -1.52 11.96
N GLU A 381 1.11 -0.35 12.16
CA GLU A 381 1.85 0.89 12.35
C GLU A 381 2.79 0.81 13.56
N LEU A 382 2.38 0.19 14.68
CA LEU A 382 3.26 0.01 15.85
C LEU A 382 4.48 -0.87 15.55
N VAL A 383 4.31 -1.98 14.84
CA VAL A 383 5.41 -2.91 14.51
C VAL A 383 6.40 -2.27 13.53
N TYR A 384 5.88 -1.50 12.57
CA TYR A 384 6.71 -0.88 11.53
C TYR A 384 7.20 0.52 11.90
N TRP A 385 6.76 1.06 13.04
CA TRP A 385 7.13 2.39 13.48
C TRP A 385 8.65 2.51 13.65
N VAL A 386 9.25 3.42 12.88
CA VAL A 386 10.64 3.83 13.08
C VAL A 386 10.66 4.89 14.17
N MET A 387 11.04 4.48 15.37
CA MET A 387 11.06 5.33 16.55
C MET A 387 12.26 6.29 16.49
N SER A 388 12.08 7.52 16.98
CA SER A 388 13.16 8.46 17.25
C SER A 388 13.11 8.84 18.72
N GLU A 389 14.28 9.01 19.34
CA GLU A 389 14.42 9.40 20.75
C GLU A 389 13.52 10.58 21.12
N GLN A 390 13.57 11.61 20.27
CA GLN A 390 12.90 12.90 20.50
C GLN A 390 11.39 12.85 20.23
N THR A 391 10.91 11.84 19.50
CA THR A 391 9.52 11.80 19.05
C THR A 391 8.74 10.64 19.64
N PHE A 392 9.40 9.59 20.13
CA PHE A 392 8.73 8.42 20.67
C PHE A 392 7.77 8.79 21.81
N VAL A 393 8.27 9.41 22.88
CA VAL A 393 7.46 9.72 24.06
C VAL A 393 6.33 10.70 23.75
N PRO A 394 6.53 11.81 22.99
CA PRO A 394 5.41 12.67 22.60
C PRO A 394 4.31 11.92 21.84
N ILE A 395 4.67 11.15 20.81
CA ILE A 395 3.70 10.50 19.92
C ILE A 395 3.00 9.33 20.62
N PHE A 396 3.78 8.46 21.26
CA PHE A 396 3.26 7.30 21.98
C PHE A 396 2.48 7.75 23.21
N GLY A 397 2.94 8.80 23.90
CA GLY A 397 2.22 9.40 25.02
C GLY A 397 0.86 9.93 24.61
N ASP A 398 0.75 10.64 23.48
CA ASP A 398 -0.53 11.11 22.96
C ASP A 398 -1.48 9.96 22.60
N LEU A 399 -0.94 8.89 22.02
CA LEU A 399 -1.70 7.67 21.75
C LEU A 399 -2.20 7.01 23.05
N VAL A 400 -1.35 6.87 24.05
CA VAL A 400 -1.69 6.30 25.36
C VAL A 400 -2.76 7.15 26.04
N ARG A 401 -2.56 8.47 26.14
CA ARG A 401 -3.55 9.41 26.70
C ARG A 401 -4.89 9.31 25.97
N TYR A 402 -4.86 9.24 24.64
CA TYR A 402 -6.07 9.09 23.84
C TYR A 402 -6.78 7.76 24.13
N VAL A 403 -6.09 6.63 24.04
CA VAL A 403 -6.70 5.31 24.22
C VAL A 403 -7.18 5.11 25.66
N TYR A 404 -6.37 5.44 26.65
CA TYR A 404 -6.74 5.26 28.06
C TYR A 404 -7.72 6.32 28.58
N GLY A 405 -7.71 7.54 28.02
CA GLY A 405 -8.62 8.60 28.43
C GLY A 405 -9.93 8.64 27.66
N SER A 406 -9.97 8.13 26.42
CA SER A 406 -11.13 8.27 25.53
C SER A 406 -11.76 6.95 25.06
N CYS A 407 -11.06 5.81 25.12
CA CYS A 407 -11.59 4.53 24.64
C CYS A 407 -12.07 3.60 25.76
N ILE A 408 -11.86 3.97 27.03
CA ILE A 408 -12.38 3.27 28.20
C ILE A 408 -13.71 3.93 28.58
N THR A 409 -14.84 3.26 28.31
CA THR A 409 -16.11 3.60 28.95
C THR A 409 -16.19 2.90 30.31
N GLU A 410 -16.74 3.57 31.31
CA GLU A 410 -16.80 3.09 32.70
C GLU A 410 -17.59 1.77 32.87
N GLU A 411 -18.37 1.36 31.87
CA GLU A 411 -19.21 0.16 31.89
C GLU A 411 -18.46 -1.15 31.52
N GLU A 412 -17.19 -1.10 31.10
CA GLU A 412 -16.42 -2.29 30.68
C GLU A 412 -15.50 -2.83 31.79
N GLU A 413 -16.06 -3.16 32.95
CA GLU A 413 -15.38 -3.95 33.99
C GLU A 413 -15.42 -5.47 33.73
N GLY A 414 -16.02 -5.90 32.62
CA GLY A 414 -16.01 -7.30 32.17
C GLY A 414 -14.68 -7.75 31.52
N GLU A 415 -14.51 -9.07 31.41
CA GLU A 415 -13.31 -9.82 30.97
C GLU A 415 -12.78 -9.45 29.55
N ARG A 416 -13.41 -8.51 28.85
CA ARG A 416 -13.01 -7.97 27.53
C ARG A 416 -12.57 -6.52 27.61
N ARG A 417 -11.85 -6.13 28.67
CA ARG A 417 -11.28 -4.78 28.78
C ARG A 417 -10.33 -4.51 27.60
N GLY A 418 -10.82 -3.68 26.68
CA GLY A 418 -10.14 -2.95 25.60
C GLY A 418 -8.92 -3.62 24.96
N GLY A 419 -9.12 -4.32 23.84
CA GLY A 419 -8.02 -4.89 23.03
C GLY A 419 -6.91 -3.87 22.71
N LEU A 420 -7.26 -2.58 22.49
CA LEU A 420 -6.28 -1.53 22.26
C LEU A 420 -5.36 -1.26 23.45
N CYS A 421 -5.91 -1.11 24.67
CA CYS A 421 -5.11 -0.89 25.88
C CYS A 421 -4.11 -2.03 26.05
N HIS A 422 -4.56 -3.27 25.86
CA HIS A 422 -3.71 -4.45 25.95
C HIS A 422 -2.58 -4.44 24.91
N VAL A 423 -2.88 -4.13 23.64
CA VAL A 423 -1.85 -4.04 22.58
C VAL A 423 -0.81 -2.97 22.91
N LEU A 424 -1.23 -1.78 23.35
CA LEU A 424 -0.31 -0.70 23.68
C LEU A 424 0.57 -1.06 24.88
N ALA A 425 0.00 -1.66 25.92
CA ALA A 425 0.73 -2.13 27.08
C ALA A 425 1.74 -3.24 26.71
N GLN A 426 1.38 -4.17 25.83
CA GLN A 426 2.29 -5.20 25.35
C GLN A 426 3.40 -4.63 24.46
N PHE A 427 3.08 -3.70 23.58
CA PHE A 427 4.08 -3.01 22.77
C PHE A 427 5.07 -2.25 23.66
N ALA A 428 4.57 -1.49 24.65
CA ALA A 428 5.39 -0.78 25.63
C ALA A 428 6.29 -1.73 26.43
N ALA A 429 5.76 -2.88 26.86
CA ALA A 429 6.54 -3.92 27.54
C ALA A 429 7.71 -4.43 26.68
N CYS A 430 7.54 -4.53 25.37
CA CYS A 430 8.61 -4.95 24.46
C CYS A 430 9.73 -3.90 24.29
N VAL A 431 9.43 -2.60 24.44
CA VAL A 431 10.41 -1.50 24.27
C VAL A 431 10.89 -0.88 25.59
N VAL A 432 10.32 -1.26 26.74
CA VAL A 432 10.54 -0.56 28.02
C VAL A 432 12.02 -0.38 28.38
N GLU A 433 12.86 -1.38 28.07
CA GLU A 433 14.30 -1.31 28.33
C GLU A 433 15.00 -0.17 27.56
N ASP A 434 14.51 0.17 26.37
CA ASP A 434 15.06 1.24 25.54
C ASP A 434 14.46 2.60 25.89
N VAL A 435 13.17 2.63 26.26
CA VAL A 435 12.41 3.87 26.39
C VAL A 435 12.35 4.40 27.83
N CYS A 436 12.71 3.58 28.82
CA CYS A 436 12.59 3.96 30.24
C CYS A 436 13.50 5.13 30.65
N LEU A 437 14.56 5.40 29.88
CA LEU A 437 15.48 6.50 30.10
C LEU A 437 15.17 7.74 29.25
N LEU A 438 14.12 7.69 28.42
CA LEU A 438 13.73 8.82 27.59
C LEU A 438 13.00 9.88 28.42
N ASP A 439 13.34 11.14 28.16
CA ASP A 439 12.66 12.29 28.76
C ASP A 439 11.15 12.23 28.50
N GLY A 440 10.34 12.40 29.55
CA GLY A 440 8.88 12.33 29.48
C GLY A 440 8.29 10.94 29.74
N TRP A 441 9.09 9.86 29.73
CA TRP A 441 8.56 8.50 29.93
C TRP A 441 8.02 8.30 31.34
N HIS A 442 8.77 8.74 32.36
CA HIS A 442 8.34 8.66 33.75
C HIS A 442 7.06 9.47 33.97
N GLU A 443 7.00 10.67 33.41
CA GLU A 443 5.82 11.54 33.43
C GLU A 443 4.60 10.82 32.84
N LEU A 444 4.74 10.22 31.66
CA LEU A 444 3.65 9.46 31.02
C LEU A 444 3.14 8.30 31.92
N VAL A 445 4.05 7.53 32.51
CA VAL A 445 3.71 6.41 33.39
C VAL A 445 3.00 6.90 34.67
N THR A 446 3.42 8.05 35.21
CA THR A 446 2.74 8.66 36.37
C THR A 446 1.40 9.31 36.01
N GLU A 447 1.28 9.88 34.82
CA GLU A 447 0.08 10.56 34.33
C GLU A 447 -1.05 9.57 34.00
N VAL A 448 -0.71 8.37 33.52
CA VAL A 448 -1.69 7.33 33.14
C VAL A 448 -1.45 6.03 33.94
N PRO A 449 -1.85 5.96 35.22
CA PRO A 449 -1.56 4.80 36.08
C PRO A 449 -2.19 3.47 35.62
N SER A 450 -3.29 3.53 34.87
CA SER A 450 -3.92 2.36 34.24
C SER A 450 -3.01 1.74 33.18
N PHE A 451 -2.37 2.56 32.35
CA PHE A 451 -1.38 2.11 31.38
C PHE A 451 -0.16 1.49 32.05
N ALA A 452 0.36 2.12 33.12
CA ALA A 452 1.49 1.59 33.89
C ALA A 452 1.19 0.18 34.42
N ARG A 453 0.00 -0.03 34.97
CA ARG A 453 -0.47 -1.31 35.49
C ARG A 453 -0.54 -2.37 34.39
N ASP A 454 -1.17 -2.04 33.25
CA ASP A 454 -1.32 -2.98 32.14
C ASP A 454 0.04 -3.36 31.54
N MET A 455 0.96 -2.40 31.45
CA MET A 455 2.33 -2.63 30.98
C MET A 455 3.10 -3.58 31.92
N ILE A 456 2.97 -3.40 33.24
CA ILE A 456 3.56 -4.31 34.23
C ILE A 456 2.96 -5.72 34.12
N CYS A 457 1.63 -5.82 33.94
CA CYS A 457 0.96 -7.10 33.71
C CYS A 457 1.46 -7.77 32.42
N ALA A 458 1.62 -7.00 31.34
CA ALA A 458 2.17 -7.48 30.08
C ALA A 458 3.61 -7.99 30.26
N LEU A 459 4.48 -7.23 30.93
CA LEU A 459 5.85 -7.63 31.25
C LEU A 459 5.90 -8.92 32.08
N ALA A 460 5.02 -9.06 33.07
CA ALA A 460 4.94 -10.27 33.89
C ALA A 460 4.45 -11.48 33.08
N SER A 461 3.55 -11.28 32.12
CA SER A 461 3.05 -12.35 31.24
C SER A 461 4.09 -12.85 30.24
N MET A 462 4.98 -11.96 29.78
CA MET A 462 6.02 -12.30 28.81
C MET A 462 7.18 -13.11 29.40
N ARG A 463 7.38 -13.02 30.73
CA ARG A 463 8.43 -13.76 31.44
C ARG A 463 8.06 -15.20 31.82
N ARG A 464 6.79 -15.58 31.66
CA ARG A 464 6.31 -16.95 31.88
C ARG A 464 6.46 -17.73 30.58
#